data_AF-A0A3C1XDY9-F1
#
_entry.id   AF-A0A3C1XDY9-F1
#
_cell.length_a   1.000
_cell.length_b   1.000
_cell.length_c   1.000
_cell.angle_alpha   90.00
_cell.angle_beta   90.00
_cell.angle_gamma   90.00
#
_symmetry.space_group_name_H-M   'P 1'
#
loop_
_entity.id
_entity.type
_entity.pdbx_description
1 polymer ?
#
loop_
_entity_poly.entity_id
_entity_poly.type
_entity_poly.pdbx_seq_one_letter_code
_entity_poly.pdbx_strand_id
1 'polypeptide(L)' 'GKEAIAQVAAVSSRSEKVGEYISNAMEKVGNDGVITIEESKGMQTELEVVEGMQFD' A
#
# COMPACT_ATOMS: atom_id res chain seq x y z
N GLY A 1 13.18 4.78 5.51
CA GLY A 1 12.02 5.17 4.69
C GLY A 1 10.78 4.44 5.15
N LYS A 2 10.75 3.12 4.95
CA LYS A 2 9.65 2.23 5.31
C LYS A 2 9.08 2.44 6.72
N GLU A 3 9.91 2.48 7.76
CA GLU A 3 9.45 2.69 9.15
C GLU A 3 8.73 4.02 9.35
N ALA A 4 9.22 5.11 8.74
CA ALA A 4 8.57 6.41 8.82
C ALA A 4 7.20 6.39 8.11
N ILE A 5 7.11 5.73 6.94
CA ILE A 5 5.85 5.55 6.21
C ILE A 5 4.87 4.71 7.04
N ALA A 6 5.34 3.61 7.64
CA ALA A 6 4.53 2.75 8.51
C ALA A 6 4.00 3.53 9.71
N GLN A 7 4.84 4.35 10.34
CA GLN A 7 4.47 5.14 11.52
C GLN A 7 3.43 6.22 11.17
N VAL A 8 3.64 6.96 10.07
CA VAL A 8 2.68 7.96 9.59
C VAL A 8 1.36 7.29 9.21
N ALA A 9 1.42 6.19 8.45
CA ALA A 9 0.23 5.45 8.05
C ALA A 9 -0.51 4.83 9.23
N ALA A 10 0.20 4.31 10.24
CA ALA A 10 -0.40 3.77 11.47
C ALA A 10 -1.11 4.86 12.29
N VAL A 11 -0.48 6.04 12.43
CA VAL A 11 -1.11 7.19 13.10
C VAL A 11 -2.33 7.68 12.33
N SER A 12 -2.24 7.81 11.01
CA SER A 12 -3.35 8.26 10.15
C SER A 12 -4.54 7.30 10.15
N SER A 13 -4.27 5.99 10.14
CA SER A 13 -5.30 4.94 10.12
C SER A 13 -5.74 4.49 11.52
N ARG A 14 -5.08 4.97 12.59
CA ARG A 14 -5.23 4.49 13.97
C ARG A 14 -5.05 2.97 14.11
N SER A 15 -4.29 2.36 13.21
CA SER A 15 -4.08 0.91 13.18
C SER A 15 -2.67 0.58 12.71
N GLU A 16 -1.90 -0.04 13.59
CA GLU A 16 -0.53 -0.47 13.31
C GLU A 16 -0.49 -1.47 12.15
N LYS A 17 -1.46 -2.38 12.10
CA LYS A 17 -1.60 -3.39 11.03
C LYS A 17 -1.84 -2.75 9.65
N VAL A 18 -2.60 -1.66 9.59
CA VAL A 18 -2.82 -0.92 8.33
C VAL A 18 -1.56 -0.16 7.94
N GLY A 19 -0.85 0.43 8.91
CA GLY A 19 0.44 1.06 8.67
C GLY A 19 1.47 0.10 8.06
N GLU A 20 1.54 -1.13 8.56
CA GLU A 20 2.39 -2.18 7.99
C GLU A 20 2.00 -2.50 6.53
N TYR A 21 0.71 -2.70 6.25
CA TYR A 21 0.24 -2.98 4.88
C TYR A 21 0.57 -1.85 3.90
N ILE A 22 0.32 -0.60 4.29
CA ILE A 22 0.63 0.58 3.47
C ILE A 22 2.14 0.68 3.24
N SER A 23 2.97 0.48 4.27
CA SER A 23 4.42 0.56 4.13
C SER A 23 4.99 -0.50 3.19
N ASN A 24 4.43 -1.72 3.23
CA ASN A 24 4.82 -2.82 2.34
C ASN A 24 4.34 -2.55 0.90
N ALA A 25 3.15 -1.98 0.72
CA ALA A 25 2.65 -1.61 -0.60
C ALA A 25 3.51 -0.48 -1.21
N MET A 26 3.77 0.58 -0.46
CA MET A 26 4.62 1.70 -0.87
C MET A 26 6.05 1.25 -1.21
N GLU A 27 6.62 0.30 -0.46
CA GLU A 27 7.95 -0.24 -0.75
C GLU A 27 7.99 -1.03 -2.07
N LYS A 28 6.92 -1.78 -2.39
CA LYS A 28 6.82 -2.51 -3.66
C LYS A 28 6.52 -1.61 -4.86
N VAL A 29 5.72 -0.57 -4.66
CA VAL A 29 5.22 0.32 -5.71
C VAL A 29 6.20 1.46 -6.03
N GLY A 30 7.04 1.86 -5.06
CA GLY A 30 7.98 2.97 -5.22
C GLY A 30 7.34 4.34 -5.03
N ASN A 31 8.11 5.41 -5.25
CA ASN A 31 7.64 6.79 -4.99
C ASN A 31 6.63 7.30 -6.03
N ASP A 32 6.71 6.82 -7.28
CA ASP A 32 5.90 7.30 -8.40
C ASP A 32 4.75 6.34 -8.77
N GLY A 33 4.64 5.21 -8.07
CA GLY A 33 3.62 4.24 -8.38
C GLY A 33 2.27 4.56 -7.71
N VAL A 34 1.20 4.08 -8.33
CA VAL A 34 -0.17 4.35 -7.89
C VAL A 34 -0.71 3.14 -7.13
N ILE A 35 -1.27 3.38 -5.95
CA ILE A 35 -1.94 2.35 -5.14
C ILE A 35 -3.45 2.49 -5.34
N THR A 36 -4.06 1.44 -5.90
CA THR A 36 -5.52 1.34 -6.04
C THR A 36 -6.05 0.39 -4.97
N ILE A 37 -7.12 0.80 -4.28
CA ILE A 37 -7.81 -0.04 -3.30
C ILE A 37 -9.12 -0.48 -3.94
N GLU A 38 -9.27 -1.79 -4.14
CA GLU A 38 -10.53 -2.38 -4.57
C GLU A 38 -11.19 -3.09 -3.39
N GLU A 39 -12.45 -2.73 -3.11
CA GLU A 39 -13.27 -3.42 -2.11
C GLU A 39 -13.82 -4.72 -2.72
N SER A 40 -12.94 -5.70 -2.89
CA SER A 40 -13.31 -7.04 -3.35
C SER A 40 -13.95 -7.83 -2.20
N LYS A 41 -15.00 -8.62 -2.51
CA LYS A 41 -15.75 -9.44 -1.52
C LYS A 41 -14.96 -10.62 -0.92
N GLY A 42 -13.63 -10.59 -1.00
CA GLY A 42 -12.75 -11.60 -0.43
C GLY A 42 -12.57 -11.38 1.07
N MET A 43 -12.46 -12.46 1.84
CA MET A 43 -12.18 -12.39 3.29
C MET A 43 -10.72 -12.05 3.63
N GLN A 44 -9.86 -11.92 2.61
CA GLN A 44 -8.42 -11.76 2.76
C GLN A 44 -7.94 -10.50 2.04
N THR A 45 -7.02 -9.78 2.67
CA THR A 45 -6.31 -8.64 2.06
C THR A 45 -5.17 -9.17 1.20
N GLU A 46 -5.22 -8.91 -0.09
CA GLU A 46 -4.20 -9.32 -1.05
C GLU A 46 -3.53 -8.08 -1.66
N LEU A 47 -2.22 -8.18 -1.94
CA LEU A 47 -1.42 -7.10 -2.52
C LEU A 47 -0.86 -7.60 -3.86
N GLU A 48 -1.50 -7.19 -4.95
CA GLU A 48 -1.03 -7.42 -6.31
C GLU A 48 -0.30 -6.17 -6.81
N VAL A 49 0.85 -6.38 -7.47
CA VAL A 49 1.62 -5.32 -8.11
C VAL A 49 1.55 -5.58 -9.61
N VAL A 50 0.98 -4.63 -10.34
CA VAL A 50 0.87 -4.71 -11.80
C VAL A 50 1.90 -3.76 -12.38
N GLU A 51 2.86 -4.28 -13.13
CA GLU A 51 3.78 -3.47 -13.94
C GLU A 51 3.02 -2.95 -15.17
N GLY A 52 2.10 -2.02 -14.93
CA GLY A 52 1.37 -1.33 -15.98
C GLY A 52 2.35 -0.50 -16.81
N MET A 53 2.62 -0.92 -18.04
CA MET A 53 3.33 -0.08 -19.00
C MET A 53 2.41 1.08 -19.36
N GLN A 54 2.54 2.21 -18.67
CA GLN A 54 1.82 3.43 -18.97
C GLN A 54 2.45 4.02 -20.25
N PHE A 55 1.90 3.67 -21.41
CA PHE A 55 2.11 4.45 -22.62
C PHE A 55 1.27 5.73 -22.49
N ASP A 56 1.91 6.87 -22.80
CA ASP A 56 1.35 8.23 -22.85
C ASP A 56 -0.08 8.31 -23.42
#